data_AF-A0A925X5Y5-F1
#
_entry.id   AF-A0A925X5Y5-F1
#
_cell.length_a   1.000
_cell.length_b   1.000
_cell.length_c   1.000
_cell.angle_alpha   90.00
_cell.angle_beta   90.00
_cell.angle_gamma   90.00
#
_symmetry.space_group_name_H-M   'P 1'
#
loop_
_entity.id
_entity.type
_entity.pdbx_description
1 polymer ?
#
loop_
_entity_poly.entity_id
_entity_poly.type
_entity_poly.pdbx_seq_one_letter_code
_entity_poly.pdbx_strand_id
1 'polypeptide(L)'
;SQLKGSALKVAQMMSMDRSMLPKAYKDRFQMAQYSAPPLSAPLVIKTFQKYFGKTPSQIFDSFDLEAVNAASIGQVHAAYKDGKKLAVKVQYPGVAASIAADLRMVKPFAVSLLGLNEADVDNYTKEVEERLLEETNYVLELQRSIEISQACSHIDHLIFPTYYPELSCERILTMDWMPGMHLREFIATNPTQEVRNKIGQAMWNFYDFQMHNLRKIHADPHPGNFLIQEDGRLGIIDFGCIKEIPKQFYDPYFKMVNPHILNDPILREKAFFELEILKENDTPQEKAFFTEIFTQMSEMLTRPFQHESFDFGDDAYFDEIFDFGEKISKMKEIRETKVARASRHTLYVNRTYFGLYSILNELKANINISKPTWLLTPPSPTPALPEGEGVVLR
;
A
#
# COMPACT_ATOMS: atom_id res chain seq x y z
N SER A 1 -12.25 20.00 -18.91
CA SER A 1 -11.69 19.08 -17.90
C SER A 1 -10.67 18.21 -18.61
N GLN A 2 -9.38 18.39 -18.36
CA GLN A 2 -8.36 17.41 -18.74
C GLN A 2 -8.22 16.50 -17.52
N LEU A 3 -8.30 15.18 -17.70
CA LEU A 3 -8.12 14.17 -16.66
C LEU A 3 -6.80 14.44 -15.92
N LYS A 4 -6.85 15.03 -14.72
CA LYS A 4 -5.67 15.41 -13.94
C LYS A 4 -5.73 14.74 -12.57
N GLY A 5 -4.71 13.94 -12.28
CA GLY A 5 -4.44 13.34 -10.98
C GLY A 5 -5.23 12.08 -10.61
N SER A 6 -6.55 12.09 -10.77
CA SER A 6 -7.40 10.90 -10.57
C SER A 6 -7.00 9.72 -11.47
N ALA A 7 -6.78 9.99 -12.76
CA ALA A 7 -6.27 9.03 -13.73
C ALA A 7 -4.82 8.56 -13.41
N LEU A 8 -4.03 9.41 -12.77
CA LEU A 8 -2.66 9.11 -12.36
C LEU A 8 -2.62 8.06 -11.27
N LYS A 9 -3.48 8.21 -10.26
CA LYS A 9 -3.58 7.25 -9.17
C LYS A 9 -4.22 5.96 -9.63
N VAL A 10 -5.22 6.00 -10.52
CA VAL A 10 -5.74 4.79 -11.16
C VAL A 10 -4.62 4.03 -11.86
N ALA A 11 -3.77 4.73 -12.62
CA ALA A 11 -2.59 4.14 -13.26
C ALA A 11 -1.58 3.57 -12.26
N GLN A 12 -1.27 4.29 -11.17
CA GLN A 12 -0.42 3.81 -10.07
C GLN A 12 -1.02 2.56 -9.44
N MET A 13 -2.32 2.59 -9.14
CA MET A 13 -3.02 1.50 -8.49
C MET A 13 -3.07 0.25 -9.37
N MET A 14 -3.28 0.41 -10.68
CA MET A 14 -3.26 -0.70 -11.62
C MET A 14 -1.83 -1.20 -11.87
N SER A 15 -0.81 -0.33 -11.84
CA SER A 15 0.60 -0.71 -12.03
C SER A 15 1.18 -1.53 -10.88
N MET A 16 0.64 -1.37 -9.66
CA MET A 16 1.00 -2.18 -8.48
C MET A 16 0.55 -3.63 -8.60
N ASP A 17 -0.54 -3.89 -9.33
CA ASP A 17 -1.03 -5.24 -9.52
C ASP A 17 -0.35 -5.89 -10.73
N ARG A 18 0.88 -6.35 -10.50
CA ARG A 18 1.72 -7.00 -11.53
C ARG A 18 1.03 -8.21 -12.19
N SER A 19 0.02 -8.79 -11.53
CA SER A 19 -0.74 -9.97 -11.96
C SER A 19 -1.88 -9.64 -12.93
N MET A 20 -2.45 -8.43 -12.90
CA MET A 20 -3.61 -8.07 -13.72
C MET A 20 -3.28 -7.33 -15.03
N LEU A 21 -2.10 -6.72 -15.15
CA LEU A 21 -1.73 -5.97 -16.35
C LEU A 21 -0.65 -6.67 -17.19
N PRO A 22 -0.85 -6.85 -18.51
CA PRO A 22 0.21 -7.29 -19.42
C PRO A 22 1.40 -6.32 -19.38
N LYS A 23 2.62 -6.84 -19.51
CA LYS A 23 3.88 -6.08 -19.36
C LYS A 23 3.94 -4.82 -20.25
N ALA A 24 3.35 -4.87 -21.45
CA ALA A 24 3.28 -3.74 -22.38
C ALA A 24 2.48 -2.52 -21.86
N TYR A 25 1.52 -2.72 -20.95
CA TYR A 25 0.75 -1.63 -20.35
C TYR A 25 1.45 -1.04 -19.12
N LYS A 26 2.33 -1.80 -18.46
CA LYS A 26 3.05 -1.39 -17.23
C LYS A 26 3.89 -0.13 -17.49
N ASP A 27 4.72 -0.15 -18.53
CA ASP A 27 5.59 0.96 -18.88
C ASP A 27 4.79 2.23 -19.24
N ARG A 28 3.62 2.07 -19.89
CA ARG A 28 2.76 3.20 -20.28
C ARG A 28 2.00 3.81 -19.10
N PHE A 29 1.47 2.99 -18.18
CA PHE A 29 0.83 3.49 -16.97
C PHE A 29 1.85 4.14 -16.03
N GLN A 30 3.08 3.63 -16.00
CA GLN A 30 4.18 4.25 -15.25
C GLN A 30 4.62 5.59 -15.87
N MET A 31 4.65 5.73 -17.20
CA MET A 31 4.89 7.03 -17.87
C MET A 31 3.77 8.04 -17.63
N ALA A 32 2.51 7.57 -17.55
CA ALA A 32 1.39 8.44 -17.22
C ALA A 32 1.61 9.15 -15.88
N GLN A 33 2.25 8.47 -14.89
CA GLN A 33 2.58 9.00 -13.53
C GLN A 33 3.31 10.34 -13.53
N TYR A 34 4.03 10.67 -14.61
CA TYR A 34 4.87 11.86 -14.70
C TYR A 34 4.30 12.95 -15.62
N SER A 35 3.09 12.76 -16.17
CA SER A 35 2.60 13.53 -17.32
C SER A 35 1.47 14.52 -17.00
N ALA A 36 1.15 14.77 -15.72
CA ALA A 36 0.15 15.77 -15.36
C ALA A 36 0.74 17.19 -15.55
N PRO A 37 0.18 18.04 -16.44
CA PRO A 37 0.75 19.37 -16.67
C PRO A 37 0.57 20.25 -15.41
N PRO A 38 1.64 20.95 -14.98
CA PRO A 38 1.64 21.70 -13.73
C PRO A 38 0.62 22.84 -13.74
N LEU A 39 0.15 23.23 -12.55
CA LEU A 39 -0.58 24.46 -12.34
C LEU A 39 0.27 25.63 -12.78
N SER A 40 -0.39 26.62 -13.37
CA SER A 40 0.25 27.91 -13.61
C SER A 40 0.54 28.61 -12.29
N ALA A 41 1.61 29.39 -12.26
CA ALA A 41 1.98 30.20 -11.09
C ALA A 41 0.83 31.04 -10.49
N PRO A 42 -0.05 31.68 -11.30
CA PRO A 42 -1.21 32.40 -10.76
C PRO A 42 -2.19 31.51 -9.97
N LEU A 43 -2.37 30.24 -10.38
CA LEU A 43 -3.23 29.31 -9.66
C LEU A 43 -2.60 28.89 -8.33
N VAL A 44 -1.28 28.70 -8.29
CA VAL A 44 -0.55 28.42 -7.03
C VAL A 44 -0.73 29.60 -6.07
N ILE A 45 -0.46 30.82 -6.51
CA ILE A 45 -0.63 32.05 -5.70
C ILE A 45 -2.06 32.18 -5.19
N LYS A 46 -3.07 31.95 -6.06
CA LYS A 46 -4.48 32.02 -5.69
C LYS A 46 -4.85 30.97 -4.63
N THR A 47 -4.30 29.77 -4.70
CA THR A 47 -4.49 28.73 -3.66
C THR A 47 -3.95 29.22 -2.33
N PHE A 48 -2.73 29.75 -2.30
CA PHE A 48 -2.15 30.34 -1.08
C PHE A 48 -3.01 31.48 -0.50
N GLN A 49 -3.44 32.42 -1.34
CA GLN A 49 -4.28 33.53 -0.90
C GLN A 49 -5.61 33.04 -0.32
N LYS A 50 -6.22 32.00 -0.91
CA LYS A 50 -7.49 31.46 -0.45
C LYS A 50 -7.38 30.78 0.91
N TYR A 51 -6.33 29.99 1.14
CA TYR A 51 -6.22 29.14 2.34
C TYR A 51 -5.38 29.76 3.46
N PHE A 52 -4.39 30.60 3.14
CA PHE A 52 -3.55 31.31 4.13
C PHE A 52 -3.83 32.80 4.23
N GLY A 53 -4.64 33.38 3.32
CA GLY A 53 -4.81 34.84 3.24
C GLY A 53 -3.57 35.60 2.79
N LYS A 54 -2.51 34.90 2.38
CA LYS A 54 -1.18 35.42 2.04
C LYS A 54 -0.67 34.80 0.75
N THR A 55 0.24 35.47 0.05
CA THR A 55 0.99 34.89 -1.07
C THR A 55 2.15 34.02 -0.57
N PRO A 56 2.71 33.11 -1.40
CA PRO A 56 3.89 32.31 -0.99
C PRO A 56 5.05 33.19 -0.52
N SER A 57 5.32 34.29 -1.20
CA SER A 57 6.38 35.26 -0.87
C SER A 57 6.18 36.01 0.45
N GLN A 58 4.98 35.97 1.04
CA GLN A 58 4.70 36.54 2.36
C GLN A 58 4.86 35.51 3.49
N ILE A 59 4.99 34.23 3.14
CA ILE A 59 5.09 33.11 4.09
C ILE A 59 6.54 32.60 4.11
N PHE A 60 7.13 32.38 2.94
CA PHE A 60 8.47 31.83 2.74
C PHE A 60 9.47 32.91 2.36
N ASP A 61 10.74 32.70 2.70
CA ASP A 61 11.85 33.60 2.35
C ASP A 61 12.13 33.55 0.84
N SER A 62 11.98 32.36 0.26
CA SER A 62 11.90 32.16 -1.19
C SER A 62 10.95 31.01 -1.51
N PHE A 63 10.30 31.08 -2.67
CA PHE A 63 9.38 30.07 -3.15
C PHE A 63 9.49 29.96 -4.67
N ASP A 64 9.79 28.76 -5.16
CA ASP A 64 9.85 28.50 -6.59
C ASP A 64 8.44 28.27 -7.14
N LEU A 65 8.02 29.09 -8.10
CA LEU A 65 6.72 28.96 -8.75
C LEU A 65 6.69 27.86 -9.80
N GLU A 66 7.86 27.38 -10.23
CA GLU A 66 7.97 26.16 -11.02
C GLU A 66 7.88 24.94 -10.09
N ALA A 67 7.04 23.99 -10.45
CA ALA A 67 6.92 22.75 -9.69
C ALA A 67 8.12 21.86 -10.00
N VAL A 68 8.75 21.30 -8.96
CA VAL A 68 9.87 20.37 -9.12
C VAL A 68 9.36 19.01 -9.57
N ASN A 69 8.24 18.56 -9.01
CA ASN A 69 7.62 17.26 -9.33
C ASN A 69 6.09 17.38 -9.36
N ALA A 70 5.46 16.58 -10.22
CA ALA A 70 4.03 16.30 -10.15
C ALA A 70 3.78 15.24 -9.05
N ALA A 71 2.69 15.41 -8.30
CA ALA A 71 2.20 14.43 -7.34
C ALA A 71 0.83 13.89 -7.81
N SER A 72 0.34 12.81 -7.17
CA SER A 72 -0.95 12.17 -7.49
C SER A 72 -2.07 13.18 -7.77
N ILE A 73 -2.38 14.06 -6.82
CA ILE A 73 -3.48 15.04 -6.90
C ILE A 73 -3.02 16.50 -6.76
N GLY A 74 -1.73 16.75 -7.01
CA GLY A 74 -1.11 18.06 -6.78
C GLY A 74 0.29 18.17 -7.36
N GLN A 75 1.06 19.12 -6.87
CA GLN A 75 2.44 19.34 -7.30
C GLN A 75 3.30 19.83 -6.15
N VAL A 76 4.61 19.60 -6.23
CA VAL A 76 5.57 19.95 -5.19
C VAL A 76 6.43 21.12 -5.64
N HIS A 77 6.52 22.14 -4.79
CA HIS A 77 7.38 23.31 -4.98
C HIS A 77 8.53 23.30 -3.98
N ALA A 78 9.69 23.82 -4.40
CA ALA A 78 10.78 24.11 -3.49
C ALA A 78 10.55 25.48 -2.84
N ALA A 79 10.78 25.56 -1.54
CA ALA A 79 10.75 26.81 -0.80
C ALA A 79 11.91 26.88 0.19
N TYR A 80 12.25 28.07 0.66
CA TYR A 80 13.12 28.25 1.81
C TYR A 80 12.41 29.04 2.90
N LYS A 81 12.62 28.62 4.15
CA LYS A 81 12.19 29.35 5.33
C LYS A 81 13.17 29.15 6.48
N ASP A 82 13.60 30.23 7.09
CA ASP A 82 14.53 30.24 8.23
C ASP A 82 15.83 29.45 7.93
N GLY A 83 16.34 29.60 6.70
CA GLY A 83 17.54 28.92 6.21
C GLY A 83 17.35 27.43 5.85
N LYS A 84 16.14 26.87 6.00
CA LYS A 84 15.84 25.48 5.64
C LYS A 84 15.18 25.38 4.27
N LYS A 85 15.56 24.38 3.49
CA LYS A 85 14.89 24.02 2.24
C LYS A 85 13.68 23.13 2.56
N LEU A 86 12.53 23.47 1.99
CA LEU A 86 11.24 22.82 2.24
C LEU A 86 10.64 22.29 0.94
N ALA A 87 9.88 21.20 1.06
CA ALA A 87 8.99 20.70 0.03
C ALA A 87 7.55 21.14 0.35
N VAL A 88 6.93 21.86 -0.58
CA VAL A 88 5.57 22.40 -0.40
C VAL A 88 4.63 21.77 -1.42
N LYS A 89 3.82 20.81 -0.98
CA LYS A 89 2.84 20.09 -1.79
C LYS A 89 1.56 20.91 -1.91
N VAL A 90 1.22 21.36 -3.11
CA VAL A 90 0.03 22.17 -3.41
C VAL A 90 -0.96 21.32 -4.19
N GLN A 91 -2.17 21.16 -3.67
CA GLN A 91 -3.23 20.37 -4.31
C GLN A 91 -3.80 21.08 -5.55
N TYR A 92 -4.16 20.30 -6.58
CA TYR A 92 -4.86 20.83 -7.75
C TYR A 92 -6.25 21.38 -7.39
N PRO A 93 -6.59 22.63 -7.77
CA PRO A 93 -7.90 23.19 -7.50
C PRO A 93 -9.02 22.34 -8.11
N GLY A 94 -10.00 21.97 -7.29
CA GLY A 94 -11.19 21.24 -7.74
C GLY A 94 -11.00 19.74 -7.93
N VAL A 95 -9.82 19.17 -7.65
CA VAL A 95 -9.57 17.72 -7.82
C VAL A 95 -10.55 16.87 -7.02
N ALA A 96 -10.82 17.24 -5.77
CA ALA A 96 -11.79 16.53 -4.92
C ALA A 96 -13.18 16.45 -5.57
N ALA A 97 -13.61 17.51 -6.26
CA ALA A 97 -14.91 17.57 -6.92
C ALA A 97 -14.94 16.87 -8.29
N SER A 98 -13.77 16.66 -8.92
CA SER A 98 -13.69 16.02 -10.23
C SER A 98 -13.53 14.50 -10.16
N ILE A 99 -13.00 13.94 -9.06
CA ILE A 99 -12.70 12.50 -8.91
C ILE A 99 -13.85 11.61 -9.40
N ALA A 100 -15.07 11.81 -8.88
CA ALA A 100 -16.23 11.00 -9.26
C ALA A 100 -16.54 11.07 -10.77
N ALA A 101 -16.44 12.27 -11.36
CA ALA A 101 -16.67 12.47 -12.79
C ALA A 101 -15.54 11.86 -13.63
N ASP A 102 -14.30 11.99 -13.20
CA ASP A 102 -13.13 11.43 -13.87
C ASP A 102 -13.17 9.90 -13.88
N LEU A 103 -13.51 9.29 -12.74
CA LEU A 103 -13.66 7.83 -12.64
C LEU A 103 -14.79 7.30 -13.52
N ARG A 104 -15.93 7.99 -13.59
CA ARG A 104 -17.02 7.64 -14.53
C ARG A 104 -16.57 7.66 -15.99
N MET A 105 -15.67 8.57 -16.37
CA MET A 105 -15.13 8.63 -17.74
C MET A 105 -14.17 7.47 -18.04
N VAL A 106 -13.43 6.98 -17.03
CA VAL A 106 -12.47 5.88 -17.18
C VAL A 106 -13.15 4.50 -17.09
N LYS A 107 -14.30 4.40 -16.39
CA LYS A 107 -15.04 3.15 -16.20
C LYS A 107 -15.26 2.33 -17.49
N PRO A 108 -15.71 2.89 -18.63
CA PRO A 108 -15.91 2.10 -19.86
C PRO A 108 -14.62 1.49 -20.40
N PHE A 109 -13.50 2.20 -20.26
CA PHE A 109 -12.18 1.70 -20.67
C PHE A 109 -11.69 0.59 -19.73
N ALA A 110 -11.91 0.74 -18.42
CA ALA A 110 -11.58 -0.30 -17.44
C ALA A 110 -12.38 -1.59 -17.68
N VAL A 111 -13.69 -1.49 -17.93
CA VAL A 111 -14.56 -2.63 -18.31
C VAL A 111 -14.00 -3.32 -19.56
N SER A 112 -13.70 -2.55 -20.61
CA SER A 112 -13.22 -3.10 -21.88
C SER A 112 -11.82 -3.69 -21.79
N LEU A 113 -10.92 -3.11 -20.99
CA LEU A 113 -9.52 -3.54 -20.87
C LEU A 113 -9.38 -4.76 -19.96
N LEU A 114 -10.14 -4.80 -18.87
CA LEU A 114 -10.05 -5.85 -17.86
C LEU A 114 -10.99 -7.04 -18.13
N GLY A 115 -11.92 -6.90 -19.09
CA GLY A 115 -12.88 -7.96 -19.41
C GLY A 115 -13.82 -8.31 -18.25
N LEU A 116 -13.98 -7.38 -17.30
CA LEU A 116 -14.80 -7.52 -16.10
C LEU A 116 -16.25 -7.11 -16.37
N ASN A 117 -17.19 -7.64 -15.59
CA ASN A 117 -18.57 -7.18 -15.64
C ASN A 117 -18.70 -5.79 -14.97
N GLU A 118 -19.76 -5.06 -15.28
CA GLU A 118 -19.92 -3.68 -14.83
C GLU A 118 -20.03 -3.53 -13.30
N ALA A 119 -20.60 -4.52 -12.62
CA ALA A 119 -20.78 -4.53 -11.16
C ALA A 119 -19.46 -4.71 -10.40
N ASP A 120 -18.56 -5.56 -10.90
CA ASP A 120 -17.23 -5.75 -10.32
C ASP A 120 -16.37 -4.50 -10.49
N VAL A 121 -16.48 -3.85 -11.67
CA VAL A 121 -15.81 -2.56 -11.91
C VAL A 121 -16.39 -1.46 -11.01
N ASP A 122 -17.69 -1.47 -10.70
CA ASP A 122 -18.28 -0.49 -9.78
C ASP A 122 -17.73 -0.61 -8.35
N ASN A 123 -17.58 -1.84 -7.83
CA ASN A 123 -16.97 -2.06 -6.51
C ASN A 123 -15.53 -1.55 -6.47
N TYR A 124 -14.72 -1.88 -7.49
CA TYR A 124 -13.34 -1.41 -7.61
C TYR A 124 -13.26 0.11 -7.77
N THR A 125 -14.12 0.69 -8.60
CA THR A 125 -14.15 2.14 -8.88
C THR A 125 -14.52 2.92 -7.62
N LYS A 126 -15.48 2.42 -6.83
CA LYS A 126 -15.86 3.03 -5.56
C LYS A 126 -14.72 3.01 -4.54
N GLU A 127 -13.98 1.92 -4.48
CA GLU A 127 -12.80 1.84 -3.62
C GLU A 127 -11.72 2.85 -4.05
N VAL A 128 -11.44 2.93 -5.36
CA VAL A 128 -10.49 3.91 -5.92
C VAL A 128 -10.95 5.35 -5.64
N GLU A 129 -12.26 5.62 -5.75
CA GLU A 129 -12.86 6.92 -5.42
C GLU A 129 -12.63 7.28 -3.96
N GLU A 130 -12.96 6.38 -3.03
CA GLU A 130 -12.76 6.58 -1.60
C GLU A 130 -11.28 6.85 -1.27
N ARG A 131 -10.34 6.15 -1.93
CA ARG A 131 -8.89 6.35 -1.78
C ARG A 131 -8.47 7.73 -2.27
N LEU A 132 -8.88 8.10 -3.48
CA LEU A 132 -8.56 9.40 -4.08
C LEU A 132 -9.12 10.55 -3.25
N LEU A 133 -10.33 10.41 -2.69
CA LEU A 133 -10.93 11.40 -1.82
C LEU A 133 -10.16 11.54 -0.50
N GLU A 134 -9.71 10.43 0.08
CA GLU A 134 -8.87 10.42 1.29
C GLU A 134 -7.53 11.16 1.06
N GLU A 135 -6.89 10.96 -0.10
CA GLU A 135 -5.67 11.69 -0.48
C GLU A 135 -5.90 13.20 -0.55
N THR A 136 -7.12 13.66 -0.85
CA THR A 136 -7.41 15.11 -0.90
C THR A 136 -7.41 15.79 0.47
N ASN A 137 -7.30 15.03 1.56
CA ASN A 137 -7.30 15.55 2.92
C ASN A 137 -5.87 15.68 3.48
N TYR A 138 -5.20 16.79 3.14
CA TYR A 138 -3.84 17.06 3.63
C TYR A 138 -3.74 17.30 5.14
N VAL A 139 -4.84 17.66 5.82
CA VAL A 139 -4.85 17.76 7.29
C VAL A 139 -4.71 16.36 7.91
N LEU A 140 -5.45 15.39 7.37
CA LEU A 140 -5.35 14.00 7.80
C LEU A 140 -4.00 13.39 7.45
N GLU A 141 -3.48 13.67 6.24
CA GLU A 141 -2.14 13.26 5.83
C GLU A 141 -1.07 13.83 6.77
N LEU A 142 -1.12 15.12 7.10
CA LEU A 142 -0.21 15.76 8.05
C LEU A 142 -0.21 15.05 9.41
N GLN A 143 -1.40 14.82 9.98
CA GLN A 143 -1.55 14.16 11.28
C GLN A 143 -0.93 12.76 11.27
N ARG A 144 -1.26 11.96 10.24
CA ARG A 144 -0.74 10.59 10.07
C ARG A 144 0.76 10.57 9.84
N SER A 145 1.26 11.51 9.07
CA SER A 145 2.69 11.61 8.77
C SER A 145 3.49 11.88 10.04
N ILE A 146 3.03 12.79 10.89
CA ILE A 146 3.65 13.06 12.20
C ILE A 146 3.57 11.82 13.10
N GLU A 147 2.39 11.20 13.22
CA GLU A 147 2.19 10.01 14.07
C GLU A 147 3.10 8.84 13.68
N ILE A 148 3.12 8.47 12.39
CA ILE A 148 3.87 7.32 11.89
C ILE A 148 5.37 7.59 11.90
N SER A 149 5.82 8.79 11.48
CA SER A 149 7.26 9.13 11.51
C SER A 149 7.81 9.10 12.93
N GLN A 150 7.07 9.61 13.91
CA GLN A 150 7.46 9.54 15.33
C GLN A 150 7.49 8.09 15.82
N ALA A 151 6.44 7.32 15.54
CA ALA A 151 6.35 5.92 15.96
C ALA A 151 7.46 5.06 15.36
N CYS A 152 7.90 5.34 14.14
CA CYS A 152 8.92 4.57 13.41
C CYS A 152 10.34 5.16 13.54
N SER A 153 10.53 6.28 14.24
CA SER A 153 11.82 6.99 14.34
C SER A 153 12.96 6.18 14.98
N HIS A 154 12.63 5.15 15.73
CA HIS A 154 13.58 4.25 16.39
C HIS A 154 14.09 3.13 15.46
N ILE A 155 13.52 2.98 14.26
CA ILE A 155 13.92 1.94 13.30
C ILE A 155 15.18 2.42 12.57
N ASP A 156 16.23 1.59 12.63
CA ASP A 156 17.51 1.91 12.01
C ASP A 156 17.39 2.18 10.52
N HIS A 157 18.21 3.13 10.05
CA HIS A 157 18.34 3.53 8.65
C HIS A 157 17.09 4.16 8.00
N LEU A 158 16.03 4.43 8.77
CA LEU A 158 14.91 5.25 8.30
C LEU A 158 15.15 6.73 8.56
N ILE A 159 14.65 7.57 7.65
CA ILE A 159 14.58 9.00 7.83
C ILE A 159 13.22 9.51 7.37
N PHE A 160 12.73 10.51 8.10
CA PHE A 160 11.44 11.13 7.83
C PHE A 160 11.63 12.64 7.79
N PRO A 161 10.92 13.36 6.92
CA PRO A 161 10.94 14.81 6.97
C PRO A 161 10.25 15.32 8.25
N THR A 162 10.69 16.47 8.75
CA THR A 162 9.88 17.23 9.70
C THR A 162 8.69 17.81 8.96
N TYR A 163 7.49 17.65 9.49
CA TYR A 163 6.27 18.25 8.96
C TYR A 163 5.97 19.55 9.71
N TYR A 164 5.45 20.56 9.01
CA TYR A 164 5.23 21.91 9.53
C TYR A 164 3.74 22.27 9.57
N PRO A 165 3.03 22.02 10.68
CA PRO A 165 1.59 22.30 10.78
C PRO A 165 1.22 23.76 10.54
N GLU A 166 2.05 24.69 11.00
CA GLU A 166 1.85 26.13 10.84
C GLU A 166 2.03 26.61 9.40
N LEU A 167 2.67 25.81 8.56
CA LEU A 167 2.85 26.04 7.12
C LEU A 167 1.97 25.10 6.28
N SER A 168 0.99 24.44 6.90
CA SER A 168 0.12 23.47 6.26
C SER A 168 -1.36 23.79 6.48
N CYS A 169 -2.21 23.35 5.56
CA CYS A 169 -3.66 23.53 5.58
C CYS A 169 -4.35 22.47 4.70
N GLU A 170 -5.64 22.62 4.40
CA GLU A 170 -6.46 21.64 3.67
C GLU A 170 -6.00 21.39 2.23
N ARG A 171 -5.19 22.29 1.65
CA ARG A 171 -4.72 22.21 0.25
C ARG A 171 -3.21 22.37 0.10
N ILE A 172 -2.49 22.64 1.18
CA ILE A 172 -1.05 22.86 1.16
C ILE A 172 -0.43 22.06 2.30
N LEU A 173 0.54 21.20 1.98
CA LEU A 173 1.29 20.42 2.96
C LEU A 173 2.77 20.78 2.86
N THR A 174 3.37 21.19 3.96
CA THR A 174 4.78 21.63 4.00
C THR A 174 5.59 20.70 4.90
N MET A 175 6.72 20.24 4.38
CA MET A 175 7.66 19.35 5.07
C MET A 175 9.10 19.65 4.68
N ASP A 176 10.07 19.07 5.40
CA ASP A 176 11.48 19.17 5.03
C ASP A 176 11.72 18.68 3.60
N TRP A 177 12.62 19.37 2.89
CA TRP A 177 13.11 18.85 1.63
C TRP A 177 14.02 17.65 1.89
N MET A 178 13.61 16.46 1.45
CA MET A 178 14.41 15.25 1.57
C MET A 178 15.31 15.09 0.34
N PRO A 179 16.64 15.10 0.50
CA PRO A 179 17.54 14.70 -0.59
C PRO A 179 17.52 13.18 -0.73
N GLY A 180 17.79 12.71 -1.96
CA GLY A 180 17.89 11.29 -2.27
C GLY A 180 17.51 10.99 -3.72
N MET A 181 17.80 9.77 -4.14
CA MET A 181 17.42 9.22 -5.44
C MET A 181 16.16 8.38 -5.32
N HIS A 182 15.32 8.38 -6.36
CA HIS A 182 14.26 7.39 -6.44
C HIS A 182 14.84 5.99 -6.68
N LEU A 183 14.07 4.95 -6.33
CA LEU A 183 14.51 3.55 -6.38
C LEU A 183 15.24 3.17 -7.68
N ARG A 184 14.67 3.51 -8.84
CA ARG A 184 15.23 3.16 -10.15
C ARG A 184 16.56 3.88 -10.43
N GLU A 185 16.63 5.16 -10.09
CA GLU A 185 17.84 5.97 -10.23
C GLU A 185 18.94 5.42 -9.33
N PHE A 186 18.59 5.09 -8.10
CA PHE A 186 19.50 4.47 -7.15
C PHE A 186 20.02 3.12 -7.67
N ILE A 187 19.16 2.22 -8.16
CA ILE A 187 19.58 0.93 -8.73
C ILE A 187 20.51 1.14 -9.94
N ALA A 188 20.27 2.17 -10.77
CA ALA A 188 21.09 2.50 -11.92
C ALA A 188 22.53 2.92 -11.54
N THR A 189 22.77 3.35 -10.29
CA THR A 189 24.14 3.59 -9.78
C THR A 189 24.93 2.31 -9.50
N ASN A 190 24.30 1.13 -9.70
CA ASN A 190 24.86 -0.19 -9.42
C ASN A 190 25.40 -0.35 -7.99
N PRO A 191 24.55 -0.16 -6.96
CA PRO A 191 24.95 -0.28 -5.57
C PRO A 191 25.35 -1.72 -5.24
N THR A 192 26.27 -1.87 -4.28
CA THR A 192 26.69 -3.18 -3.79
C THR A 192 25.52 -3.95 -3.17
N GLN A 193 25.63 -5.27 -3.13
CA GLN A 193 24.60 -6.13 -2.54
C GLN A 193 24.33 -5.80 -1.07
N GLU A 194 25.37 -5.42 -0.32
CA GLU A 194 25.25 -4.99 1.08
C GLU A 194 24.34 -3.78 1.23
N VAL A 195 24.49 -2.76 0.37
CA VAL A 195 23.64 -1.56 0.42
C VAL A 195 22.20 -1.91 -0.01
N ARG A 196 22.01 -2.76 -1.02
CA ARG A 196 20.68 -3.25 -1.43
C ARG A 196 19.96 -3.96 -0.28
N ASN A 197 20.67 -4.86 0.41
CA ASN A 197 20.15 -5.60 1.55
C ASN A 197 19.83 -4.67 2.72
N LYS A 198 20.69 -3.68 3.02
CA LYS A 198 20.47 -2.67 4.06
C LYS A 198 19.18 -1.87 3.83
N ILE A 199 18.97 -1.39 2.60
CA ILE A 199 17.76 -0.64 2.23
C ILE A 199 16.53 -1.55 2.29
N GLY A 200 16.64 -2.76 1.75
CA GLY A 200 15.57 -3.75 1.82
C GLY A 200 15.18 -4.10 3.26
N GLN A 201 16.17 -4.25 4.14
CA GLN A 201 15.94 -4.53 5.56
C GLN A 201 15.24 -3.36 6.25
N ALA A 202 15.67 -2.12 6.00
CA ALA A 202 15.01 -0.93 6.56
C ALA A 202 13.54 -0.86 6.10
N MET A 203 13.27 -1.16 4.83
CA MET A 203 11.93 -1.21 4.29
C MET A 203 11.08 -2.32 4.92
N TRP A 204 11.64 -3.52 5.08
CA TRP A 204 10.97 -4.62 5.77
C TRP A 204 10.60 -4.25 7.21
N ASN A 205 11.58 -3.76 7.99
CA ASN A 205 11.38 -3.39 9.38
C ASN A 205 10.31 -2.30 9.54
N PHE A 206 10.28 -1.33 8.61
CA PHE A 206 9.25 -0.30 8.57
C PHE A 206 7.83 -0.89 8.44
N TYR A 207 7.64 -1.82 7.50
CA TYR A 207 6.34 -2.46 7.25
C TYR A 207 5.96 -3.46 8.34
N ASP A 208 6.92 -4.24 8.82
CA ASP A 208 6.77 -5.23 9.89
C ASP A 208 6.29 -4.55 11.19
N PHE A 209 6.97 -3.48 11.61
CA PHE A 209 6.59 -2.72 12.80
C PHE A 209 5.19 -2.11 12.69
N GLN A 210 4.88 -1.49 11.55
CA GLN A 210 3.55 -0.92 11.30
C GLN A 210 2.43 -1.96 11.38
N MET A 211 2.64 -3.12 10.77
CA MET A 211 1.65 -4.18 10.74
C MET A 211 1.45 -4.80 12.13
N HIS A 212 2.55 -5.20 12.79
CA HIS A 212 2.48 -6.04 13.97
C HIS A 212 2.43 -5.25 15.30
N ASN A 213 2.99 -4.05 15.35
CA ASN A 213 3.04 -3.24 16.56
C ASN A 213 1.97 -2.15 16.55
N LEU A 214 1.82 -1.43 15.43
CA LEU A 214 0.85 -0.33 15.33
C LEU A 214 -0.53 -0.81 14.90
N ARG A 215 -0.61 -1.90 14.13
CA ARG A 215 -1.80 -2.27 13.32
C ARG A 215 -2.29 -1.09 12.48
N LYS A 216 -1.34 -0.26 12.03
CA LYS A 216 -1.55 0.87 11.14
C LYS A 216 -0.48 0.78 10.06
N ILE A 217 -0.88 0.46 8.85
CA ILE A 217 0.04 0.20 7.75
C ILE A 217 -0.09 1.24 6.65
N HIS A 218 1.06 1.64 6.11
CA HIS A 218 1.16 2.40 4.87
C HIS A 218 0.78 1.53 3.67
N ALA A 219 -0.50 1.53 3.31
CA ALA A 219 -1.08 0.64 2.30
C ALA A 219 -0.80 1.08 0.85
N ASP A 220 0.25 1.88 0.63
CA ASP A 220 0.72 2.33 -0.69
C ASP A 220 2.24 2.16 -0.83
N PRO A 221 2.74 0.92 -0.98
CA PRO A 221 4.15 0.63 -1.20
C PRO A 221 4.59 1.02 -2.62
N HIS A 222 4.43 2.29 -2.99
CA HIS A 222 4.85 2.82 -4.28
C HIS A 222 6.32 3.24 -4.22
N PRO A 223 7.18 2.86 -5.19
CA PRO A 223 8.58 3.30 -5.22
C PRO A 223 8.78 4.82 -5.11
N GLY A 224 7.81 5.60 -5.61
CA GLY A 224 7.83 7.07 -5.55
C GLY A 224 7.70 7.65 -4.14
N ASN A 225 7.23 6.87 -3.15
CA ASN A 225 7.11 7.30 -1.75
C ASN A 225 8.44 7.14 -0.99
N PHE A 226 9.46 6.59 -1.65
CA PHE A 226 10.76 6.29 -1.08
C PHE A 226 11.87 7.08 -1.80
N LEU A 227 12.81 7.59 -1.00
CA LEU A 227 14.04 8.24 -1.47
C LEU A 227 15.24 7.59 -0.80
N ILE A 228 16.25 7.20 -1.56
CA ILE A 228 17.48 6.61 -1.03
C ILE A 228 18.55 7.70 -0.95
N GLN A 229 19.07 7.95 0.25
CA GLN A 229 20.20 8.88 0.44
C GLN A 229 21.53 8.24 0.06
N GLU A 230 22.51 9.08 -0.25
CA GLU A 230 23.88 8.65 -0.58
C GLU A 230 24.55 7.84 0.54
N ASP A 231 24.16 8.08 1.80
CA ASP A 231 24.62 7.34 2.98
C ASP A 231 23.90 5.98 3.21
N GLY A 232 23.00 5.61 2.30
CA GLY A 232 22.23 4.37 2.35
C GLY A 232 21.12 4.37 3.39
N ARG A 233 20.60 5.54 3.79
CA ARG A 233 19.33 5.66 4.53
C ARG A 233 18.13 5.73 3.61
N LEU A 234 17.01 5.17 4.06
CA LEU A 234 15.74 5.14 3.37
C LEU A 234 14.82 6.26 3.88
N GLY A 235 14.59 7.26 3.05
CA GLY A 235 13.64 8.33 3.27
C GLY A 235 12.23 7.96 2.83
N ILE A 236 11.26 8.32 3.67
CA ILE A 236 9.83 8.05 3.45
C ILE A 236 9.10 9.39 3.49
N ILE A 237 8.43 9.75 2.39
CA ILE A 237 7.92 11.12 2.18
C ILE A 237 6.40 11.23 2.05
N ASP A 238 5.70 10.12 1.89
CA ASP A 238 4.24 10.11 1.71
C ASP A 238 3.58 9.12 2.68
N PHE A 239 2.54 9.59 3.37
CA PHE A 239 1.70 8.81 4.27
C PHE A 239 0.20 9.04 4.00
N GLY A 240 -0.16 9.39 2.76
CA GLY A 240 -1.53 9.64 2.34
C GLY A 240 -2.44 8.41 2.53
N CYS A 241 -1.88 7.20 2.46
CA CYS A 241 -2.63 5.94 2.57
C CYS A 241 -2.24 5.14 3.82
N ILE A 242 -2.63 5.59 5.02
CA ILE A 242 -2.57 4.77 6.23
C ILE A 242 -3.87 4.00 6.45
N LYS A 243 -3.76 2.72 6.76
CA LYS A 243 -4.88 1.85 7.12
C LYS A 243 -4.73 1.25 8.49
N GLU A 244 -5.74 1.49 9.31
CA GLU A 244 -5.90 0.76 10.57
C GLU A 244 -6.43 -0.64 10.27
N ILE A 245 -5.78 -1.64 10.87
CA ILE A 245 -6.09 -3.05 10.71
C ILE A 245 -6.84 -3.51 11.96
N PRO A 246 -8.15 -3.80 11.87
CA PRO A 246 -8.94 -4.24 13.01
C PRO A 246 -8.38 -5.53 13.61
N LYS A 247 -8.35 -5.63 14.94
CA LYS A 247 -7.85 -6.82 15.65
C LYS A 247 -8.58 -8.11 15.21
N GLN A 248 -9.89 -8.02 15.00
CA GLN A 248 -10.74 -9.12 14.55
C GLN A 248 -10.33 -9.68 13.18
N PHE A 249 -9.69 -8.87 12.33
CA PHE A 249 -9.13 -9.31 11.05
C PHE A 249 -7.67 -9.74 11.22
N TYR A 250 -6.88 -8.95 11.95
CA TYR A 250 -5.45 -9.18 12.15
C TYR A 250 -5.15 -10.56 12.73
N ASP A 251 -5.87 -10.96 13.79
CA ASP A 251 -5.62 -12.21 14.50
C ASP A 251 -5.80 -13.45 13.60
N PRO A 252 -6.95 -13.68 12.94
CA PRO A 252 -7.11 -14.84 12.06
C PRO A 252 -6.18 -14.77 10.85
N TYR A 253 -5.93 -13.58 10.30
CA TYR A 253 -5.09 -13.42 9.11
C TYR A 253 -3.65 -13.85 9.39
N PHE A 254 -3.02 -13.30 10.43
CA PHE A 254 -1.63 -13.61 10.71
C PHE A 254 -1.41 -14.94 11.42
N LYS A 255 -2.46 -15.53 12.03
CA LYS A 255 -2.41 -16.93 12.46
C LYS A 255 -2.14 -17.90 11.30
N MET A 256 -2.59 -17.56 10.09
CA MET A 256 -2.33 -18.38 8.89
C MET A 256 -0.86 -18.40 8.48
N VAL A 257 -0.02 -17.50 9.01
CA VAL A 257 1.44 -17.59 8.87
C VAL A 257 1.98 -18.83 9.59
N ASN A 258 1.31 -19.33 10.63
CA ASN A 258 1.75 -20.54 11.32
C ASN A 258 1.44 -21.78 10.48
N PRO A 259 2.45 -22.58 10.06
CA PRO A 259 2.22 -23.81 9.30
C PRO A 259 1.32 -24.82 10.01
N HIS A 260 1.30 -24.84 11.34
CA HIS A 260 0.42 -25.73 12.09
C HIS A 260 -1.06 -25.36 11.89
N ILE A 261 -1.37 -24.06 11.82
CA ILE A 261 -2.73 -23.56 11.58
C ILE A 261 -3.10 -23.74 10.10
N LEU A 262 -2.17 -23.41 9.20
CA LEU A 262 -2.39 -23.53 7.76
C LEU A 262 -2.60 -24.97 7.30
N ASN A 263 -1.91 -25.94 7.92
CA ASN A 263 -2.00 -27.36 7.55
C ASN A 263 -3.12 -28.12 8.28
N ASP A 264 -3.63 -27.61 9.40
CA ASP A 264 -4.77 -28.21 10.12
C ASP A 264 -6.09 -27.83 9.42
N PRO A 265 -6.85 -28.80 8.87
CA PRO A 265 -8.08 -28.50 8.14
C PRO A 265 -9.14 -27.76 8.97
N ILE A 266 -9.26 -28.09 10.26
CA ILE A 266 -10.28 -27.52 11.15
C ILE A 266 -9.90 -26.08 11.50
N LEU A 267 -8.64 -25.85 11.87
CA LEU A 267 -8.16 -24.51 12.22
C LEU A 267 -8.16 -23.58 11.00
N ARG A 268 -7.74 -24.10 9.84
CA ARG A 268 -7.75 -23.36 8.57
C ARG A 268 -9.17 -22.99 8.15
N GLU A 269 -10.11 -23.94 8.17
CA GLU A 269 -11.50 -23.67 7.78
C GLU A 269 -12.12 -22.60 8.68
N LYS A 270 -11.90 -22.69 9.99
CA LYS A 270 -12.34 -21.66 10.95
C LYS A 270 -11.78 -20.28 10.59
N ALA A 271 -10.48 -20.18 10.33
CA ALA A 271 -9.86 -18.92 9.91
C ALA A 271 -10.44 -18.40 8.59
N PHE A 272 -10.73 -19.27 7.63
CA PHE A 272 -11.34 -18.86 6.36
C PHE A 272 -12.77 -18.35 6.49
N PHE A 273 -13.57 -18.84 7.44
CA PHE A 273 -14.85 -18.20 7.79
C PHE A 273 -14.65 -16.84 8.45
N GLU A 274 -13.74 -16.73 9.43
CA GLU A 274 -13.42 -15.46 10.12
C GLU A 274 -12.90 -14.38 9.15
N LEU A 275 -12.17 -14.78 8.10
CA LEU A 275 -11.64 -13.91 7.05
C LEU A 275 -12.60 -13.68 5.89
N GLU A 276 -13.82 -14.21 5.97
CA GLU A 276 -14.85 -14.11 4.94
C GLU A 276 -14.46 -14.71 3.57
N ILE A 277 -13.51 -15.65 3.57
CA ILE A 277 -13.11 -16.44 2.40
C ILE A 277 -14.20 -17.49 2.12
N LEU A 278 -14.58 -18.24 3.16
CA LEU A 278 -15.71 -19.16 3.11
C LEU A 278 -16.97 -18.47 3.62
N LYS A 279 -18.13 -18.86 3.08
CA LYS A 279 -19.44 -18.36 3.47
C LYS A 279 -20.34 -19.53 3.85
N GLU A 280 -21.25 -19.29 4.79
CA GLU A 280 -22.13 -20.34 5.32
C GLU A 280 -22.98 -21.00 4.24
N ASN A 281 -23.40 -20.20 3.24
CA ASN A 281 -24.25 -20.62 2.14
C ASN A 281 -23.49 -21.30 0.99
N ASP A 282 -22.18 -21.50 1.11
CA ASP A 282 -21.38 -22.18 0.08
C ASP A 282 -21.75 -23.65 -0.01
N THR A 283 -21.88 -24.14 -1.24
CA THR A 283 -21.96 -25.57 -1.51
C THR A 283 -20.68 -26.28 -1.06
N PRO A 284 -20.73 -27.60 -0.75
CA PRO A 284 -19.51 -28.36 -0.43
C PRO A 284 -18.41 -28.25 -1.49
N GLN A 285 -18.79 -28.17 -2.76
CA GLN A 285 -17.88 -28.00 -3.89
C GLN A 285 -17.20 -26.61 -3.87
N GLU A 286 -17.95 -25.54 -3.62
CA GLU A 286 -17.39 -24.19 -3.47
C GLU A 286 -16.46 -24.10 -2.26
N LYS A 287 -16.84 -24.69 -1.12
CA LYS A 287 -15.98 -24.71 0.07
C LYS A 287 -14.66 -25.40 -0.21
N ALA A 288 -14.68 -26.57 -0.87
CA ALA A 288 -13.46 -27.27 -1.25
C ALA A 288 -12.59 -26.45 -2.21
N PHE A 289 -13.20 -25.88 -3.25
CA PHE A 289 -12.52 -25.06 -4.24
C PHE A 289 -11.83 -23.83 -3.64
N PHE A 290 -12.58 -23.00 -2.90
CA PHE A 290 -12.02 -21.79 -2.29
C PHE A 290 -11.00 -22.12 -1.21
N THR A 291 -11.20 -23.21 -0.46
CA THR A 291 -10.19 -23.67 0.51
C THR A 291 -8.87 -23.98 -0.20
N GLU A 292 -8.88 -24.75 -1.28
CA GLU A 292 -7.67 -25.12 -2.01
C GLU A 292 -6.93 -23.88 -2.56
N ILE A 293 -7.66 -22.99 -3.23
CA ILE A 293 -7.09 -21.78 -3.84
C ILE A 293 -6.51 -20.84 -2.78
N PHE A 294 -7.26 -20.53 -1.73
CA PHE A 294 -6.80 -19.59 -0.71
C PHE A 294 -5.71 -20.18 0.19
N THR A 295 -5.61 -21.51 0.31
CA THR A 295 -4.47 -22.17 0.95
C THR A 295 -3.19 -21.91 0.14
N GLN A 296 -3.21 -22.18 -1.17
CA GLN A 296 -2.06 -21.92 -2.05
C GLN A 296 -1.67 -20.42 -2.07
N MET A 297 -2.65 -19.51 -2.12
CA MET A 297 -2.40 -18.06 -2.00
C MET A 297 -1.70 -17.71 -0.69
N SER A 298 -2.16 -18.30 0.41
CA SER A 298 -1.63 -18.05 1.75
C SER A 298 -0.22 -18.63 1.89
N GLU A 299 0.06 -19.82 1.36
CA GLU A 299 1.40 -20.41 1.33
C GLU A 299 2.41 -19.53 0.58
N MET A 300 2.04 -19.03 -0.61
CA MET A 300 2.91 -18.14 -1.39
C MET A 300 3.18 -16.84 -0.63
N LEU A 301 2.14 -16.18 -0.12
CA LEU A 301 2.28 -14.89 0.57
C LEU A 301 3.08 -15.02 1.86
N THR A 302 2.89 -16.11 2.59
CA THR A 302 3.52 -16.34 3.91
C THR A 302 4.89 -17.00 3.81
N ARG A 303 5.33 -17.44 2.62
CA ARG A 303 6.63 -18.10 2.42
C ARG A 303 7.80 -17.33 3.01
N PRO A 304 7.95 -16.00 2.85
CA PRO A 304 9.05 -15.26 3.47
C PRO A 304 9.09 -15.42 4.99
N PHE A 305 7.94 -15.46 5.65
CA PHE A 305 7.83 -15.63 7.10
C PHE A 305 8.22 -17.02 7.60
N GLN A 306 8.36 -18.01 6.71
CA GLN A 306 8.78 -19.37 7.07
C GLN A 306 10.30 -19.51 7.25
N HIS A 307 11.07 -18.51 6.83
CA HIS A 307 12.53 -18.53 6.89
C HIS A 307 13.06 -17.47 7.87
N GLU A 308 14.32 -17.62 8.31
CA GLU A 308 15.02 -16.58 9.08
C GLU A 308 15.46 -15.41 8.19
N SER A 309 15.81 -15.73 6.94
CA SER A 309 16.12 -14.77 5.89
C SER A 309 15.44 -15.18 4.60
N PHE A 310 15.12 -14.22 3.74
CA PHE A 310 14.50 -14.47 2.45
C PHE A 310 15.20 -13.67 1.34
N ASP A 311 15.55 -14.36 0.26
CA ASP A 311 16.13 -13.75 -0.93
C ASP A 311 15.02 -13.32 -1.90
N PHE A 312 14.64 -12.04 -1.85
CA PHE A 312 13.69 -11.48 -2.81
C PHE A 312 14.31 -11.28 -4.20
N GLY A 313 15.63 -11.45 -4.33
CA GLY A 313 16.32 -11.42 -5.62
C GLY A 313 16.04 -12.61 -6.51
N ASP A 314 15.55 -13.72 -5.95
CA ASP A 314 15.16 -14.93 -6.68
C ASP A 314 13.87 -14.68 -7.49
N ASP A 315 14.03 -14.60 -8.81
CA ASP A 315 12.90 -14.38 -9.72
C ASP A 315 11.96 -15.59 -9.79
N ALA A 316 12.42 -16.80 -9.45
CA ALA A 316 11.58 -18.00 -9.48
C ALA A 316 10.39 -17.91 -8.52
N TYR A 317 10.56 -17.26 -7.36
CA TYR A 317 9.48 -17.00 -6.42
C TYR A 317 8.39 -16.10 -7.02
N PHE A 318 8.79 -15.08 -7.79
CA PHE A 318 7.84 -14.15 -8.42
C PHE A 318 7.19 -14.72 -9.66
N ASP A 319 7.92 -15.52 -10.43
CA ASP A 319 7.39 -16.26 -11.56
C ASP A 319 6.29 -17.22 -11.09
N GLU A 320 6.49 -17.94 -9.98
CA GLU A 320 5.47 -18.80 -9.38
C GLU A 320 4.19 -18.03 -8.98
N ILE A 321 4.33 -16.88 -8.32
CA ILE A 321 3.20 -16.01 -7.95
C ILE A 321 2.46 -15.53 -9.20
N PHE A 322 3.20 -15.12 -10.25
CA PHE A 322 2.63 -14.63 -11.49
C PHE A 322 1.87 -15.72 -12.24
N ASP A 323 2.47 -16.90 -12.40
CA ASP A 323 1.88 -18.06 -13.06
C ASP A 323 0.60 -18.50 -12.34
N PHE A 324 0.62 -18.47 -11.01
CA PHE A 324 -0.55 -18.78 -10.21
C PHE A 324 -1.67 -17.74 -10.36
N GLY A 325 -1.34 -16.45 -10.37
CA GLY A 325 -2.28 -15.38 -10.66
C GLY A 325 -2.91 -15.50 -12.05
N GLU A 326 -2.10 -15.82 -13.06
CA GLU A 326 -2.58 -16.07 -14.43
C GLU A 326 -3.51 -17.28 -14.47
N LYS A 327 -3.14 -18.38 -13.80
CA LYS A 327 -3.97 -19.59 -13.66
C LYS A 327 -5.32 -19.26 -13.04
N ILE A 328 -5.35 -18.55 -11.91
CA ILE A 328 -6.58 -18.14 -11.20
C ILE A 328 -7.46 -17.28 -12.10
N SER A 329 -6.89 -16.27 -12.78
CA SER A 329 -7.65 -15.35 -13.63
C SER A 329 -8.38 -16.04 -14.78
N LYS A 330 -7.92 -17.23 -15.20
CA LYS A 330 -8.52 -18.05 -16.27
C LYS A 330 -9.59 -19.02 -15.76
N MET A 331 -9.70 -19.25 -14.44
CA MET A 331 -10.67 -20.19 -13.87
C MET A 331 -12.10 -19.65 -13.97
N LYS A 332 -13.03 -20.49 -14.41
CA LYS A 332 -14.43 -20.12 -14.63
C LYS A 332 -15.12 -19.81 -13.29
N GLU A 333 -14.82 -20.61 -12.28
CA GLU A 333 -15.32 -20.52 -10.91
C GLU A 333 -14.97 -19.16 -10.27
N ILE A 334 -13.78 -18.62 -10.57
CA ILE A 334 -13.33 -17.30 -10.09
C ILE A 334 -13.97 -16.17 -10.91
N ARG A 335 -14.13 -16.35 -12.23
CA ARG A 335 -14.71 -15.32 -13.10
C ARG A 335 -16.22 -15.17 -12.95
N GLU A 336 -16.92 -16.25 -12.60
CA GLU A 336 -18.38 -16.28 -12.52
C GLU A 336 -18.92 -16.15 -11.09
N THR A 337 -18.06 -16.20 -10.07
CA THR A 337 -18.49 -15.95 -8.69
C THR A 337 -19.03 -14.52 -8.55
N LYS A 338 -20.25 -14.40 -8.02
CA LYS A 338 -20.87 -13.11 -7.67
C LYS A 338 -20.74 -12.80 -6.18
N VAL A 339 -20.16 -13.72 -5.43
CA VAL A 339 -19.97 -13.58 -3.98
C VAL A 339 -18.58 -13.01 -3.77
N ALA A 340 -18.53 -11.80 -3.18
CA ALA A 340 -17.28 -11.22 -2.74
C ALA A 340 -16.63 -12.12 -1.69
N ARG A 341 -15.38 -12.54 -1.97
CA ARG A 341 -14.58 -13.41 -1.11
C ARG A 341 -13.44 -12.63 -0.51
N ALA A 342 -13.10 -12.98 0.73
CA ALA A 342 -12.14 -12.30 1.57
C ALA A 342 -12.60 -10.88 1.96
N SER A 343 -12.33 -10.50 3.20
CA SER A 343 -12.65 -9.17 3.67
C SER A 343 -11.89 -8.09 2.86
N ARG A 344 -12.41 -6.86 2.85
CA ARG A 344 -11.70 -5.69 2.30
C ARG A 344 -10.29 -5.52 2.90
N HIS A 345 -10.09 -5.94 4.15
CA HIS A 345 -8.81 -5.84 4.83
C HIS A 345 -7.79 -6.84 4.25
N THR A 346 -8.24 -8.02 3.79
CA THR A 346 -7.40 -9.00 3.09
C THR A 346 -6.79 -8.40 1.84
N LEU A 347 -7.60 -7.68 1.04
CA LEU A 347 -7.13 -7.03 -0.17
C LEU A 347 -6.03 -6.00 0.14
N TYR A 348 -6.23 -5.14 1.15
CA TYR A 348 -5.22 -4.16 1.55
C TYR A 348 -3.91 -4.79 2.02
N VAL A 349 -4.00 -5.79 2.90
CA VAL A 349 -2.80 -6.41 3.46
C VAL A 349 -2.04 -7.20 2.39
N ASN A 350 -2.72 -8.01 1.59
CA ASN A 350 -2.10 -8.74 0.48
C ASN A 350 -1.43 -7.78 -0.51
N ARG A 351 -2.15 -6.74 -0.94
CA ARG A 351 -1.62 -5.73 -1.88
C ARG A 351 -0.39 -5.02 -1.32
N THR A 352 -0.40 -4.71 -0.03
CA THR A 352 0.73 -4.05 0.63
C THR A 352 1.96 -4.96 0.65
N TYR A 353 1.80 -6.23 1.04
CA TYR A 353 2.90 -7.19 1.03
C TYR A 353 3.42 -7.48 -0.39
N PHE A 354 2.54 -7.71 -1.38
CA PHE A 354 2.99 -7.93 -2.75
C PHE A 354 3.71 -6.71 -3.33
N GLY A 355 3.24 -5.50 -3.03
CA GLY A 355 3.93 -4.27 -3.42
C GLY A 355 5.31 -4.14 -2.76
N LEU A 356 5.40 -4.45 -1.46
CA LEU A 356 6.68 -4.53 -0.74
C LEU A 356 7.62 -5.57 -1.37
N TYR A 357 7.15 -6.81 -1.59
CA TYR A 357 7.93 -7.89 -2.19
C TYR A 357 8.44 -7.50 -3.57
N SER A 358 7.59 -6.85 -4.38
CA SER A 358 7.96 -6.31 -5.69
C SER A 358 9.11 -5.30 -5.60
N ILE A 359 9.09 -4.39 -4.62
CA ILE A 359 10.19 -3.43 -4.42
C ILE A 359 11.46 -4.15 -3.97
N LEU A 360 11.34 -5.09 -3.03
CA LEU A 360 12.49 -5.88 -2.56
C LEU A 360 13.12 -6.71 -3.68
N ASN A 361 12.31 -7.22 -4.61
CA ASN A 361 12.79 -7.91 -5.81
C ASN A 361 13.46 -6.96 -6.81
N GLU A 362 12.92 -5.76 -7.00
CA GLU A 362 13.58 -4.75 -7.84
C GLU A 362 14.96 -4.36 -7.27
N LEU A 363 15.06 -4.24 -5.93
CA LEU A 363 16.32 -4.06 -5.23
C LEU A 363 17.25 -5.28 -5.32
N LYS A 364 16.72 -6.47 -5.60
CA LYS A 364 17.39 -7.76 -5.45
C LYS A 364 17.88 -7.97 -4.01
N ALA A 365 17.05 -7.61 -3.03
CA ALA A 365 17.43 -7.63 -1.62
C ALA A 365 17.29 -9.02 -1.00
N ASN A 366 18.29 -9.41 -0.22
CA ASN A 366 18.23 -10.54 0.70
C ASN A 366 18.21 -9.99 2.13
N ILE A 367 17.16 -10.31 2.88
CA ILE A 367 16.86 -9.68 4.16
C ILE A 367 16.58 -10.73 5.24
N ASN A 368 16.79 -10.34 6.49
CA ASN A 368 16.32 -11.10 7.65
C ASN A 368 14.84 -10.81 7.89
N ILE A 369 14.09 -11.86 8.17
CA ILE A 369 12.66 -11.80 8.40
C ILE A 369 12.42 -11.79 9.90
N SER A 370 12.23 -10.59 10.45
CA SER A 370 11.69 -10.44 11.80
C SER A 370 10.24 -10.94 11.83
N LYS A 371 9.90 -11.69 12.87
CA LYS A 371 8.52 -12.12 13.12
C LYS A 371 8.24 -12.08 14.62
N PRO A 372 7.09 -11.57 15.05
CA PRO A 372 6.65 -11.73 16.43
C PRO A 372 6.68 -13.21 16.82
N THR A 373 7.31 -13.54 17.96
CA THR A 373 7.47 -14.93 18.43
C THR A 373 6.15 -15.69 18.54
N TRP A 374 5.06 -14.99 18.86
CA TRP A 374 3.72 -15.58 18.94
C TRP A 374 3.13 -16.02 17.60
N LEU A 375 3.68 -15.59 16.45
CA LEU A 375 3.23 -16.05 15.13
C LEU A 375 3.61 -17.50 14.84
N LEU A 376 4.64 -18.03 15.52
CA LEU A 376 5.10 -19.40 15.32
C LEU A 376 4.74 -20.34 16.47
N THR A 377 4.31 -19.80 17.62
CA THR A 377 3.92 -20.62 18.76
C THR A 377 2.66 -21.42 18.39
N PRO A 378 2.64 -22.75 18.54
CA PRO A 378 1.41 -23.52 18.39
C PRO A 378 0.37 -22.98 19.39
N PRO A 379 -0.92 -22.93 19.03
CA PRO A 379 -1.96 -22.49 19.95
C PRO A 379 -1.90 -23.34 21.22
N SER A 380 -1.92 -22.70 22.38
CA SER A 380 -2.02 -23.42 23.66
C SER A 380 -3.22 -24.37 23.58
N PRO A 381 -3.09 -25.64 24.02
CA PRO A 381 -4.22 -26.56 24.02
C PRO A 381 -5.36 -25.91 24.79
N THR A 382 -6.50 -25.76 24.13
CA THR A 382 -7.74 -25.30 24.76
C THR A 382 -7.96 -26.19 25.99
N PRO A 383 -8.15 -25.64 27.21
CA PRO A 383 -8.45 -26.48 28.35
C PRO A 383 -9.69 -27.29 28.02
N ALA A 384 -9.58 -28.62 28.14
CA ALA A 384 -10.71 -29.51 27.93
C ALA A 384 -11.88 -29.01 28.78
N LEU A 385 -13.06 -28.87 28.15
CA LEU A 385 -14.30 -28.65 28.90
C LEU A 385 -14.39 -29.76 29.96
N PRO A 386 -14.72 -29.45 31.22
CA PRO A 386 -14.86 -30.47 32.24
C PRO A 386 -15.86 -31.51 31.74
N GLU A 387 -15.46 -32.78 31.71
CA GLU A 387 -16.36 -33.89 31.45
C GLU A 387 -17.55 -33.76 32.42
N GLY A 388 -18.76 -33.75 31.86
CA GLY A 388 -19.97 -33.50 32.62
C GLY A 388 -20.07 -34.43 33.81
N GLU A 389 -20.18 -33.86 35.01
CA GLU A 389 -20.61 -34.59 36.18
C GLU A 389 -21.98 -35.20 35.87
N GLY A 390 -22.01 -36.54 35.80
CA GLY A 390 -23.22 -37.30 35.62
C GLY A 390 -24.24 -36.92 36.68
N VAL A 391 -25.40 -36.46 36.23
CA VAL A 391 -26.59 -36.31 37.07
C VAL A 391 -26.99 -37.70 37.56
N VAL A 392 -26.61 -38.03 38.80
CA VAL A 392 -27.17 -39.17 39.53
C VAL A 392 -28.56 -38.76 39.98
N LEU A 393 -29.58 -39.24 39.28
CA LEU A 393 -30.97 -39.19 39.74
C LEU A 393 -31.09 -40.07 41.00
N ARG A 394 -31.56 -39.49 42.10
CA ARG A 394 -32.16 -40.19 43.24
C ARG A 394 -33.56 -39.68 43.45
#